data_AF-A0A4W5MF44-F1
#
_entry.id   AF-A0A4W5MF44-F1
#
_cell.length_a   1.000
_cell.length_b   1.000
_cell.length_c   1.000
_cell.angle_alpha   90.00
_cell.angle_beta   90.00
_cell.angle_gamma   90.00
#
_symmetry.space_group_name_H-M   'P 1'
#
loop_
_entity.id
_entity.type
_entity.pdbx_description
1 polymer ?
#
loop_
_entity_poly.entity_id
_entity_poly.type
_entity_poly.pdbx_seq_one_letter_code
_entity_poly.pdbx_strand_id
1 'polypeptide(L)'
;MVCVFLQVPLVIFKREKELARKLEFDGLYVTEQPEDDDIKGQWDRLVLNTPSFPNNYWDKFVKTKVLAKYGDIYGRERIAELLGMDLASLDVSAMTQEKKPEPESGMLSWIISIDIKYQIWKFGVVFTDNTFLYLVWYMVMSLLGHFNNFFFACHLMDIAVGVKDLRTILSSVTHNGKQLMMTVGLLAVVVYLYTVVAFNFFRKFYNMSEDEDEPDMKCDDMMTCYLFHMYVGVRAGGGIGDEIEDPAGDEYELYRVVFDITFFFFVIVILLAIIQGIHPFTLLENINKGLSNSENFPKVSHGFQDSMLEDSQ
;
A
#
# COMPACT_ATOMS: atom_id res chain seq x y z
N MET A 1 5.75 21.63 -4.73
CA MET A 1 5.43 22.53 -3.59
C MET A 1 4.00 23.08 -3.63
N VAL A 2 3.54 23.70 -4.74
CA VAL A 2 2.15 24.21 -4.89
C VAL A 2 1.10 23.10 -4.68
N CYS A 3 1.36 21.88 -5.15
CA CYS A 3 0.46 20.74 -4.98
C CYS A 3 0.27 20.33 -3.49
N VAL A 4 1.31 20.45 -2.65
CA VAL A 4 1.25 20.08 -1.22
C VAL A 4 0.31 21.02 -0.46
N PHE A 5 0.41 22.33 -0.71
CA PHE A 5 -0.45 23.32 -0.05
C PHE A 5 -1.93 23.18 -0.41
N LEU A 6 -2.26 22.67 -1.61
CA LEU A 6 -3.64 22.47 -2.03
C LEU A 6 -4.19 21.10 -1.61
N GLN A 7 -3.35 20.07 -1.66
CA GLN A 7 -3.79 18.68 -1.48
C GLN A 7 -3.86 18.27 -0.01
N VAL A 8 -2.94 18.75 0.83
CA VAL A 8 -2.92 18.41 2.26
C VAL A 8 -4.21 18.84 2.98
N PRO A 9 -4.72 20.09 2.83
CA PRO A 9 -5.99 20.48 3.45
C PRO A 9 -7.16 19.60 3.00
N LEU A 10 -7.16 19.16 1.74
CA LEU A 10 -8.21 18.34 1.16
C LEU A 10 -8.19 16.90 1.69
N VAL A 11 -7.00 16.31 1.88
CA VAL A 11 -6.84 14.99 2.52
C VAL A 11 -7.33 15.03 3.97
N ILE A 12 -6.95 16.05 4.73
CA ILE A 12 -7.44 16.25 6.11
C ILE A 12 -8.95 16.42 6.14
N PHE A 13 -9.51 17.25 5.24
CA PHE A 13 -10.96 17.45 5.15
C PHE A 13 -11.71 16.14 4.85
N LYS A 14 -11.20 15.31 3.92
CA LYS A 14 -11.79 14.00 3.62
C LYS A 14 -11.77 13.08 4.85
N ARG A 15 -10.67 13.08 5.60
CA ARG A 15 -10.52 12.27 6.81
C ARG A 15 -11.47 12.70 7.92
N GLU A 16 -11.53 14.00 8.23
CA GLU A 16 -12.47 14.54 9.24
C GLU A 16 -13.93 14.28 8.85
N LYS A 17 -14.28 14.45 7.56
CA LYS A 17 -15.62 14.15 7.04
C LYS A 17 -15.99 12.67 7.25
N GLU A 18 -15.08 11.76 6.98
CA GLU A 18 -15.29 10.32 7.16
C GLU A 18 -15.50 9.98 8.64
N LEU A 19 -14.63 10.52 9.52
CA LEU A 19 -14.71 10.31 10.97
C LEU A 19 -16.00 10.86 11.57
N ALA A 20 -16.39 12.09 11.19
CA ALA A 20 -17.63 12.71 11.64
C ALA A 20 -18.86 11.88 11.27
N ARG A 21 -18.91 11.34 10.05
CA ARG A 21 -20.01 10.49 9.58
C ARG A 21 -20.07 9.16 10.32
N LYS A 22 -18.93 8.49 10.50
CA LYS A 22 -18.85 7.22 11.25
C LYS A 22 -19.29 7.38 12.71
N LEU A 23 -18.94 8.52 13.32
CA LEU A 23 -19.35 8.84 14.68
C LEU A 23 -20.85 9.16 14.78
N GLU A 24 -21.40 9.94 13.84
CA GLU A 24 -22.81 10.36 13.86
C GLU A 24 -23.78 9.23 13.46
N PHE A 25 -23.50 8.51 12.36
CA PHE A 25 -24.41 7.52 11.79
C PHE A 25 -24.15 6.11 12.31
N ASP A 26 -22.89 5.66 12.29
CA ASP A 26 -22.53 4.27 12.59
C ASP A 26 -22.30 4.04 14.09
N GLY A 27 -22.10 5.11 14.87
CA GLY A 27 -21.82 5.00 16.30
C GLY A 27 -20.43 4.44 16.59
N LEU A 28 -19.52 4.47 15.62
CA LEU A 28 -18.14 4.01 15.80
C LEU A 28 -17.50 4.74 17.00
N TYR A 29 -16.82 3.99 17.88
CA TYR A 29 -16.30 4.40 19.20
C TYR A 29 -17.32 4.57 20.33
N VAL A 30 -18.62 4.67 20.04
CA VAL A 30 -19.70 4.79 21.04
C VAL A 30 -20.37 3.44 21.29
N THR A 31 -20.81 2.77 20.23
CA THR A 31 -21.52 1.48 20.27
C THR A 31 -20.59 0.31 20.01
N GLU A 32 -19.64 0.49 19.08
CA GLU A 32 -18.72 -0.54 18.59
C GLU A 32 -17.28 0.00 18.57
N GLN A 33 -16.31 -0.85 18.93
CA GLN A 33 -14.89 -0.51 18.82
C GLN A 33 -14.35 -0.96 17.45
N PRO A 34 -13.41 -0.20 16.86
CA PRO A 34 -12.76 -0.64 15.63
C PRO A 34 -12.02 -1.97 15.85
N GLU A 35 -11.94 -2.77 14.79
CA GLU A 35 -11.12 -4.00 14.79
C GLU A 35 -9.66 -3.67 15.13
N ASP A 36 -8.97 -4.58 15.82
CA ASP A 36 -7.58 -4.38 16.25
C ASP A 36 -6.60 -4.25 15.07
N ASP A 37 -6.99 -4.74 13.89
CA ASP A 37 -6.23 -4.66 12.64
C ASP A 37 -6.41 -3.30 11.91
N ASP A 38 -7.43 -2.49 12.24
CA ASP A 38 -7.65 -1.18 11.63
C ASP A 38 -6.82 -0.08 12.33
N ILE A 39 -5.54 -0.03 11.95
CA ILE A 39 -4.56 0.98 12.41
C ILE A 39 -5.08 2.40 12.18
N LYS A 40 -5.82 2.62 11.08
CA LYS A 40 -6.40 3.91 10.71
C LYS A 40 -7.44 4.34 11.75
N GLY A 41 -8.36 3.43 12.10
CA GLY A 41 -9.38 3.63 13.12
C GLY A 41 -8.78 3.80 14.52
N GLN A 42 -7.73 3.05 14.87
CA GLN A 42 -7.04 3.22 16.14
C GLN A 42 -6.39 4.61 16.27
N TRP A 43 -5.78 5.12 15.20
CA TRP A 43 -5.17 6.45 15.19
C TRP A 43 -6.19 7.59 15.39
N ASP A 44 -7.40 7.46 14.84
CA ASP A 44 -8.47 8.46 14.98
C ASP A 44 -8.97 8.59 16.43
N ARG A 45 -8.75 7.60 17.30
CA ARG A 45 -9.10 7.71 18.72
C ARG A 45 -8.38 8.87 19.40
N LEU A 46 -7.18 9.24 18.93
CA LEU A 46 -6.40 10.35 19.47
C LEU A 46 -7.09 11.71 19.30
N VAL A 47 -7.85 11.90 18.20
CA VAL A 47 -8.43 13.21 17.87
C VAL A 47 -9.77 13.45 18.55
N LEU A 48 -10.49 12.41 18.98
CA LEU A 48 -11.84 12.52 19.55
C LEU A 48 -11.88 13.40 20.82
N ASN A 49 -10.87 13.28 21.67
CA ASN A 49 -10.73 14.05 22.92
C ASN A 49 -10.12 15.46 22.69
N THR A 50 -9.94 15.90 21.45
CA THR A 50 -9.34 17.23 21.20
C THR A 50 -10.44 18.30 21.07
N PRO A 51 -10.29 19.47 21.71
CA PRO A 51 -11.30 20.53 21.63
C PRO A 51 -11.35 21.18 20.24
N SER A 52 -10.24 21.18 19.50
CA SER A 52 -10.18 21.64 18.11
C SER A 52 -10.96 20.77 17.11
N PHE A 53 -11.35 19.54 17.45
CA PHE A 53 -12.08 18.68 16.52
C PHE A 53 -13.59 19.03 16.49
N PRO A 54 -14.21 19.24 15.32
CA PRO A 54 -13.60 19.32 13.97
C PRO A 54 -13.24 20.76 13.55
N ASN A 55 -12.06 20.95 12.97
CA ASN A 55 -11.57 22.29 12.57
C ASN A 55 -11.68 22.54 11.06
N ASN A 56 -11.27 21.56 10.24
CA ASN A 56 -11.25 21.70 8.78
C ASN A 56 -12.61 21.31 8.14
N TYR A 57 -13.41 20.50 8.81
CA TYR A 57 -14.74 20.10 8.37
C TYR A 57 -15.76 21.24 8.54
N TRP A 58 -16.78 21.24 7.67
CA TRP A 58 -17.78 22.31 7.62
C TRP A 58 -18.77 22.29 8.79
N ASP A 59 -19.16 21.10 9.26
CA ASP A 59 -20.07 20.95 10.40
C ASP A 59 -19.31 20.87 11.71
N LYS A 60 -19.31 21.99 12.45
CA LYS A 60 -18.64 22.13 13.75
C LYS A 60 -19.44 21.56 14.92
N PHE A 61 -20.70 21.18 14.71
CA PHE A 61 -21.62 20.76 15.77
C PHE A 61 -21.77 19.23 15.87
N VAL A 62 -20.90 18.48 15.20
CA VAL A 62 -20.89 16.99 15.20
C VAL A 62 -20.90 16.43 16.62
N LYS A 63 -20.06 16.94 17.53
CA LYS A 63 -20.00 16.44 18.91
C LYS A 63 -21.33 16.61 19.66
N THR A 64 -21.98 17.76 19.48
CA THR A 64 -23.30 18.04 20.07
C THR A 64 -24.38 17.12 19.51
N LYS A 65 -24.36 16.85 18.19
CA LYS A 65 -25.30 15.91 17.56
C LYS A 65 -25.14 14.48 18.06
N VAL A 66 -23.88 14.03 18.22
CA VAL A 66 -23.57 12.69 18.75
C VAL A 66 -24.05 12.55 20.19
N LEU A 67 -23.82 13.57 21.02
CA LEU A 67 -24.33 13.61 22.40
C LEU A 67 -25.87 13.57 22.44
N ALA A 68 -26.54 14.32 21.57
CA ALA A 68 -28.01 14.33 21.50
C ALA A 68 -28.59 12.97 21.04
N LYS A 69 -27.89 12.23 20.16
CA LYS A 69 -28.36 10.95 19.62
C LYS A 69 -28.09 9.77 20.55
N TYR A 70 -26.89 9.69 21.14
CA TYR A 70 -26.46 8.52 21.91
C TYR A 70 -26.39 8.77 23.42
N GLY A 71 -26.44 10.03 23.85
CA GLY A 71 -26.27 10.41 25.27
C GLY A 71 -27.37 9.89 26.19
N ASP A 72 -28.60 9.78 25.70
CA ASP A 72 -29.72 9.29 26.51
C ASP A 72 -29.66 7.78 26.75
N ILE A 73 -29.04 7.01 25.83
CA ILE A 73 -28.99 5.54 25.89
C ILE A 73 -27.75 5.07 26.68
N TYR A 74 -26.58 5.67 26.42
CA TYR A 74 -25.29 5.22 26.98
C TYR A 74 -24.76 6.09 28.11
N GLY A 75 -25.47 7.17 28.46
CA GLY A 75 -25.09 8.13 29.50
C GLY A 75 -24.35 9.35 28.95
N ARG A 76 -24.89 10.54 29.20
CA ARG A 76 -24.34 11.81 28.71
C ARG A 76 -22.93 12.11 29.21
N GLU A 77 -22.63 11.77 30.46
CA GLU A 77 -21.30 12.00 31.07
C GLU A 77 -20.20 11.19 30.38
N ARG A 78 -20.46 9.91 30.12
CA ARG A 78 -19.50 9.01 29.47
C ARG A 78 -19.18 9.47 28.03
N ILE A 79 -20.19 9.91 27.29
CA ILE A 79 -19.98 10.39 25.90
C ILE A 79 -19.29 11.75 25.90
N ALA A 80 -19.63 12.64 26.83
CA ALA A 80 -18.94 13.92 26.97
C ALA A 80 -17.46 13.74 27.30
N GLU A 81 -17.12 12.83 28.23
CA GLU A 81 -15.74 12.48 28.55
C GLU A 81 -14.99 11.90 27.35
N LEU A 82 -15.62 10.98 26.60
CA LEU A 82 -15.03 10.38 25.40
C LEU A 82 -14.70 11.42 24.32
N LEU A 83 -15.59 12.40 24.12
CA LEU A 83 -15.46 13.46 23.12
C LEU A 83 -14.66 14.68 23.63
N GLY A 84 -14.17 14.65 24.88
CA GLY A 84 -13.47 15.77 25.50
C GLY A 84 -14.32 17.04 25.60
N MET A 85 -15.64 16.89 25.76
CA MET A 85 -16.56 18.00 25.94
C MET A 85 -16.73 18.30 27.43
N ASP A 86 -16.60 19.57 27.81
CA ASP A 86 -17.02 20.00 29.13
C ASP A 86 -18.55 20.18 29.14
N LEU A 87 -19.25 19.35 29.90
CA LEU A 87 -20.72 19.43 30.07
C LEU A 87 -21.16 20.81 30.57
N ALA A 88 -20.33 21.51 31.34
CA ALA A 88 -20.63 22.85 31.83
C ALA A 88 -20.65 23.91 30.71
N SER A 89 -19.93 23.67 29.61
CA SER A 89 -19.92 24.57 28.43
C SER A 89 -21.12 24.36 27.49
N LEU A 90 -21.83 23.23 27.64
CA LEU A 90 -22.99 22.86 26.83
C LEU A 90 -24.31 23.35 27.41
N ASP A 91 -24.33 23.73 28.69
CA ASP A 91 -25.52 24.28 29.30
C ASP A 91 -25.73 25.69 28.73
N VAL A 92 -26.77 25.86 27.92
CA VAL A 92 -27.11 27.04 27.12
C VAL A 92 -27.15 28.33 27.97
N SER A 93 -27.30 28.19 29.29
CA SER A 93 -27.23 29.27 30.27
C SER A 93 -25.88 29.99 30.33
N ALA A 94 -24.75 29.34 30.01
CA ALA A 94 -23.41 29.94 30.07
C ALA A 94 -23.06 30.78 28.82
N MET A 95 -23.72 30.55 27.68
CA MET A 95 -23.44 31.29 26.43
C MET A 95 -24.04 32.70 26.40
N THR A 96 -24.93 33.05 27.34
CA THR A 96 -25.64 34.35 27.28
C THR A 96 -24.86 35.47 28.00
N GLN A 97 -23.75 35.19 28.70
CA GLN A 97 -23.11 36.21 29.57
C GLN A 97 -21.57 36.27 29.59
N GLU A 98 -20.83 35.67 28.67
CA GLU A 98 -19.36 35.83 28.65
C GLU A 98 -18.88 36.28 27.27
N LYS A 99 -18.71 37.59 27.11
CA LYS A 99 -17.94 38.19 26.01
C LYS A 99 -16.48 37.77 26.21
N LYS A 100 -16.05 36.69 25.54
CA LYS A 100 -14.66 36.17 25.60
C LYS A 100 -13.67 37.35 25.49
N PRO A 101 -12.77 37.56 26.48
CA PRO A 101 -11.72 38.55 26.36
C PRO A 101 -10.79 38.15 25.21
N GLU A 102 -10.48 39.08 24.31
CA GLU A 102 -9.46 38.86 23.26
C GLU A 102 -8.10 38.67 23.96
N PRO A 103 -7.47 37.48 23.87
CA PRO A 103 -6.19 37.27 24.52
C PRO A 103 -5.10 38.03 23.76
N GLU A 104 -4.21 38.61 24.53
CA GLU A 104 -3.19 39.57 24.11
C GLU A 104 -2.22 38.89 23.12
N SER A 105 -2.00 39.59 21.99
CA SER A 105 -1.22 39.16 20.82
C SER A 105 0.27 38.99 21.14
N GLY A 106 0.62 37.93 21.87
CA GLY A 106 1.97 37.41 22.00
C GLY A 106 2.15 36.19 21.10
N MET A 107 3.10 36.22 20.16
CA MET A 107 3.43 35.09 19.29
C MET A 107 3.72 33.79 20.09
N LEU A 108 4.24 33.92 21.32
CA LEU A 108 4.51 32.81 22.23
C LEU A 108 3.25 32.28 22.93
N SER A 109 2.29 33.15 23.31
CA SER A 109 0.99 32.74 23.84
C SER A 109 0.17 31.99 22.79
N TRP A 110 0.29 32.37 21.51
CA TRP A 110 -0.30 31.64 20.39
C TRP A 110 0.27 30.23 20.26
N ILE A 111 1.60 30.04 20.37
CA ILE A 111 2.24 28.71 20.27
C ILE A 111 1.80 27.78 21.41
N ILE A 112 1.64 28.30 22.63
CA ILE A 112 1.21 27.51 23.80
C ILE A 112 -0.29 27.15 23.71
N SER A 113 -1.10 27.94 23.00
CA SER A 113 -2.53 27.67 22.78
C SER A 113 -2.82 26.56 21.74
N ILE A 114 -1.80 26.00 21.09
CA ILE A 114 -1.98 24.98 20.06
C ILE A 114 -2.30 23.62 20.69
N ASP A 115 -3.38 22.98 20.22
CA ASP A 115 -3.70 21.59 20.56
C ASP A 115 -2.66 20.61 20.00
N ILE A 116 -1.63 20.28 20.80
CA ILE A 116 -0.55 19.35 20.42
C ILE A 116 -1.12 18.00 19.98
N LYS A 117 -2.13 17.47 20.69
CA LYS A 117 -2.79 16.19 20.32
C LYS A 117 -3.40 16.23 18.93
N TYR A 118 -4.07 17.33 18.58
CA TYR A 118 -4.68 17.51 17.25
C TYR A 118 -3.60 17.64 16.16
N GLN A 119 -2.50 18.34 16.45
CA GLN A 119 -1.38 18.44 15.51
C GLN A 119 -0.70 17.09 15.29
N ILE A 120 -0.46 16.30 16.34
CA ILE A 120 0.11 14.94 16.21
C ILE A 120 -0.79 14.07 15.33
N TRP A 121 -2.10 14.07 15.56
CA TRP A 121 -3.04 13.34 14.72
C TRP A 121 -2.96 13.80 13.26
N LYS A 122 -2.98 15.13 13.03
CA LYS A 122 -2.89 15.73 11.70
C LYS A 122 -1.59 15.34 10.99
N PHE A 123 -0.44 15.39 11.67
CA PHE A 123 0.83 14.92 11.11
C PHE A 123 0.76 13.44 10.74
N GLY A 124 0.22 12.58 11.61
CA GLY A 124 0.03 11.15 11.29
C GLY A 124 -0.83 10.92 10.04
N VAL A 125 -1.91 11.68 9.87
CA VAL A 125 -2.74 11.60 8.65
C VAL A 125 -1.97 12.06 7.41
N VAL A 126 -1.13 13.10 7.52
CA VAL A 126 -0.30 13.56 6.39
C VAL A 126 0.79 12.54 6.05
N PHE A 127 1.46 11.96 7.05
CA PHE A 127 2.52 10.96 6.84
C PHE A 127 2.01 9.62 6.34
N THR A 128 0.72 9.31 6.51
CA THR A 128 0.10 8.09 5.95
C THR A 128 -0.41 8.28 4.52
N ASP A 129 -0.41 9.51 4.00
CA ASP A 129 -0.80 9.75 2.60
C ASP A 129 0.31 9.36 1.62
N ASN A 130 -0.02 8.43 0.71
CA ASN A 130 0.93 7.92 -0.28
C ASN A 130 1.51 9.02 -1.19
N THR A 131 0.74 10.07 -1.49
CA THR A 131 1.21 11.17 -2.33
C THR A 131 2.22 12.01 -1.58
N PHE A 132 1.96 12.28 -0.29
CA PHE A 132 2.90 13.00 0.55
C PHE A 132 4.21 12.21 0.74
N LEU A 133 4.13 10.91 1.05
CA LEU A 133 5.31 10.05 1.17
C LEU A 133 6.14 10.00 -0.12
N TYR A 134 5.49 9.94 -1.28
CA TYR A 134 6.16 10.02 -2.58
C TYR A 134 6.94 11.33 -2.76
N LEU A 135 6.34 12.47 -2.39
CA LEU A 135 7.00 13.78 -2.47
C LEU A 135 8.14 13.93 -1.47
N VAL A 136 8.00 13.40 -0.25
CA VAL A 136 9.07 13.37 0.75
C VAL A 136 10.24 12.52 0.25
N TRP A 137 9.96 11.33 -0.28
CA TRP A 137 10.97 10.47 -0.89
C TRP A 137 11.72 11.18 -2.03
N TYR A 138 11.00 11.89 -2.89
CA TYR A 138 11.58 12.70 -3.96
C TYR A 138 12.54 13.77 -3.40
N MET A 139 12.11 14.51 -2.37
CA MET A 139 12.95 15.52 -1.71
C MET A 139 14.21 14.88 -1.09
N VAL A 140 14.09 13.72 -0.43
CA VAL A 140 15.22 12.99 0.14
C VAL A 140 16.20 12.58 -0.95
N MET A 141 15.72 12.05 -2.07
CA MET A 141 16.58 11.69 -3.21
C MET A 141 17.29 12.89 -3.81
N SER A 142 16.65 14.07 -3.85
CA SER A 142 17.31 15.32 -4.28
C SER A 142 18.46 15.72 -3.35
N LEU A 143 18.28 15.61 -2.03
CA LEU A 143 19.33 15.88 -1.05
C LEU A 143 20.48 14.86 -1.14
N LEU A 144 20.14 13.58 -1.30
CA LEU A 144 21.13 12.51 -1.51
C LEU A 144 21.89 12.67 -2.83
N GLY A 145 21.25 13.22 -3.86
CA GLY A 145 21.89 13.57 -5.14
C GLY A 145 23.07 14.51 -4.99
N HIS A 146 23.04 15.40 -4.00
CA HIS A 146 24.16 16.29 -3.70
C HIS A 146 25.38 15.54 -3.13
N PHE A 147 25.18 14.41 -2.46
CA PHE A 147 26.28 13.56 -2.00
C PHE A 147 26.79 12.62 -3.11
N ASN A 148 25.89 12.11 -3.95
CA ASN A 148 26.23 11.20 -5.04
C ASN A 148 25.32 11.39 -6.26
N ASN A 149 25.92 11.63 -7.43
CA ASN A 149 25.18 11.94 -8.67
C ASN A 149 24.22 10.82 -9.11
N PHE A 150 24.43 9.57 -8.67
CA PHE A 150 23.57 8.42 -9.00
C PHE A 150 22.10 8.65 -8.60
N PHE A 151 21.83 9.32 -7.47
CA PHE A 151 20.45 9.50 -6.98
C PHE A 151 19.62 10.45 -7.84
N PHE A 152 20.24 11.25 -8.71
CA PHE A 152 19.50 12.01 -9.73
C PHE A 152 18.82 11.10 -10.75
N ALA A 153 19.37 9.91 -11.03
CA ALA A 153 18.74 8.94 -11.94
C ALA A 153 17.40 8.41 -11.40
N CYS A 154 17.24 8.29 -10.08
CA CYS A 154 15.98 7.87 -9.48
C CYS A 154 14.83 8.85 -9.75
N HIS A 155 15.12 10.12 -10.05
CA HIS A 155 14.09 11.12 -10.35
C HIS A 155 13.44 10.88 -11.72
N LEU A 156 14.10 10.18 -12.65
CA LEU A 156 13.51 9.80 -13.93
C LEU A 156 12.32 8.84 -13.78
N MET A 157 12.25 8.08 -12.69
CA MET A 157 11.12 7.19 -12.40
C MET A 157 9.78 7.94 -12.29
N ASP A 158 9.82 9.25 -12.00
CA ASP A 158 8.62 10.10 -11.93
C ASP A 158 7.87 10.17 -13.27
N ILE A 159 8.60 10.13 -14.40
CA ILE A 159 7.99 10.12 -15.74
C ILE A 159 7.07 8.89 -15.90
N ALA A 160 7.45 7.76 -15.31
CA ALA A 160 6.65 6.53 -15.37
C ALA A 160 5.35 6.61 -14.55
N VAL A 161 5.33 7.39 -13.46
CA VAL A 161 4.14 7.55 -12.60
C VAL A 161 3.26 8.71 -13.06
N GLY A 162 3.86 9.74 -13.67
CA GLY A 162 3.16 10.95 -14.15
C GLY A 162 2.27 10.69 -15.37
N VAL A 163 2.60 9.71 -16.20
CA VAL A 163 1.79 9.36 -17.39
C VAL A 163 0.70 8.36 -17.01
N LYS A 164 -0.56 8.70 -17.30
CA LYS A 164 -1.75 7.89 -16.97
C LYS A 164 -1.66 6.46 -17.53
N ASP A 165 -1.12 6.30 -18.73
CA ASP A 165 -1.01 5.00 -19.39
C ASP A 165 0.01 4.10 -18.68
N LEU A 166 1.20 4.62 -18.37
CA LEU A 166 2.23 3.86 -17.64
C LEU A 166 1.78 3.52 -16.22
N ARG A 167 1.07 4.43 -15.55
CA ARG A 167 0.47 4.16 -14.23
C ARG A 167 -0.52 2.99 -14.30
N THR A 168 -1.29 2.89 -15.37
CA THR A 168 -2.24 1.78 -15.56
C THR A 168 -1.50 0.45 -15.72
N ILE A 169 -0.43 0.42 -16.51
CA ILE A 169 0.43 -0.76 -16.66
C ILE A 169 1.03 -1.17 -15.30
N LEU A 170 1.61 -0.22 -14.57
CA LEU A 170 2.19 -0.48 -13.25
C LEU A 170 1.15 -0.96 -12.22
N SER A 171 -0.05 -0.38 -12.26
CA SER A 171 -1.16 -0.81 -11.40
C SER A 171 -1.62 -2.23 -11.73
N SER A 172 -1.54 -2.65 -13.00
CA SER A 172 -1.90 -4.02 -13.39
C SER A 172 -0.97 -5.07 -12.78
N VAL A 173 0.32 -4.75 -12.62
CA VAL A 173 1.30 -5.64 -11.98
C VAL A 173 1.12 -5.64 -10.47
N THR A 174 0.93 -4.46 -9.86
CA THR A 174 0.87 -4.31 -8.40
C THR A 174 -0.47 -4.73 -7.79
N HIS A 175 -1.56 -4.75 -8.57
CA HIS A 175 -2.89 -5.15 -8.10
C HIS A 175 -2.91 -6.55 -7.48
N ASN A 176 -2.18 -7.51 -8.08
CA ASN A 176 -2.09 -8.89 -7.60
C ASN A 176 -0.74 -9.20 -6.94
N GLY A 177 -0.06 -8.16 -6.40
CA GLY A 177 1.28 -8.28 -5.82
C GLY A 177 1.40 -9.32 -4.70
N LYS A 178 0.34 -9.53 -3.90
CA LYS A 178 0.31 -10.58 -2.87
C LYS A 178 0.42 -11.98 -3.48
N GLN A 179 -0.32 -12.25 -4.56
CA GLN A 179 -0.27 -13.54 -5.25
C GLN A 179 1.09 -13.74 -5.93
N LEU A 180 1.64 -12.67 -6.52
CA LEU A 180 2.97 -12.70 -7.12
C LEU A 180 4.04 -13.05 -6.07
N MET A 181 4.02 -12.40 -4.91
CA MET A 181 4.98 -12.66 -3.82
C MET A 181 4.87 -14.11 -3.29
N MET A 182 3.65 -14.61 -3.09
CA MET A 182 3.42 -16.00 -2.70
C MET A 182 3.95 -17.00 -3.76
N THR A 183 3.80 -16.66 -5.04
CA THR A 183 4.27 -17.50 -6.16
C THR A 183 5.80 -17.51 -6.24
N VAL A 184 6.46 -16.35 -6.09
CA VAL A 184 7.93 -16.26 -6.02
C VAL A 184 8.47 -17.00 -4.79
N GLY A 185 7.76 -16.94 -3.66
CA GLY A 185 8.09 -17.73 -2.47
C GLY A 185 8.01 -19.24 -2.72
N LEU A 186 6.94 -19.71 -3.38
CA LEU A 186 6.80 -21.11 -3.77
C LEU A 186 7.93 -21.55 -4.72
N LEU A 187 8.28 -20.71 -5.71
CA LEU A 187 9.40 -20.94 -6.61
C LEU A 187 10.72 -21.13 -5.86
N ALA A 188 11.04 -20.22 -4.93
CA ALA A 188 12.24 -20.32 -4.10
C ALA A 188 12.31 -21.64 -3.30
N VAL A 189 11.18 -22.06 -2.72
CA VAL A 189 11.09 -23.32 -1.95
C VAL A 189 11.29 -24.54 -2.86
N VAL A 190 10.64 -24.58 -4.03
CA VAL A 190 10.78 -25.69 -4.98
C VAL A 190 12.22 -25.79 -5.47
N VAL A 191 12.83 -24.67 -5.89
CA VAL A 191 14.22 -24.64 -6.33
C VAL A 191 15.16 -25.10 -5.21
N TYR A 192 14.94 -24.69 -3.95
CA TYR A 192 15.73 -25.14 -2.82
C TYR A 192 15.65 -26.66 -2.61
N LEU A 193 14.47 -27.28 -2.74
CA LEU A 193 14.34 -28.74 -2.66
C LEU A 193 15.16 -29.44 -3.75
N TYR A 194 15.12 -28.95 -4.99
CA TYR A 194 15.96 -29.47 -6.07
C TYR A 194 17.45 -29.26 -5.80
N THR A 195 17.85 -28.12 -5.24
CA THR A 195 19.25 -27.87 -4.82
C THR A 195 19.71 -28.87 -3.77
N VAL A 196 18.90 -29.19 -2.75
CA VAL A 196 19.27 -30.16 -1.72
C VAL A 196 19.48 -31.55 -2.33
N VAL A 197 18.60 -31.96 -3.25
CA VAL A 197 18.77 -33.23 -3.98
C VAL A 197 20.05 -33.23 -4.82
N ALA A 198 20.30 -32.15 -5.57
CA ALA A 198 21.52 -32.00 -6.36
C ALA A 198 22.80 -32.01 -5.52
N PHE A 199 22.80 -31.28 -4.40
CA PHE A 199 23.94 -31.19 -3.49
C PHE A 199 24.29 -32.55 -2.85
N ASN A 200 23.29 -33.37 -2.51
CA ASN A 200 23.53 -34.67 -1.87
C ASN A 200 23.90 -35.77 -2.87
N PHE A 201 23.28 -35.80 -4.05
CA PHE A 201 23.42 -36.93 -4.99
C PHE A 201 24.22 -36.61 -6.25
N PHE A 202 24.14 -35.37 -6.74
CA PHE A 202 24.69 -34.98 -8.04
C PHE A 202 25.88 -34.02 -7.96
N ARG A 203 26.51 -33.84 -6.78
CA ARG A 203 27.61 -32.89 -6.54
C ARG A 203 28.75 -33.01 -7.56
N LYS A 204 29.07 -34.23 -8.01
CA LYS A 204 30.14 -34.49 -8.99
C LYS A 204 29.90 -33.87 -10.38
N PHE A 205 28.64 -33.67 -10.76
CA PHE A 205 28.27 -33.14 -12.09
C PHE A 205 28.30 -31.60 -12.14
N TYR A 206 28.45 -30.92 -11.01
CA TYR A 206 28.49 -29.45 -10.95
C TYR A 206 29.91 -28.90 -11.02
N ASN A 207 30.82 -29.66 -11.66
CA ASN A 207 32.14 -29.18 -12.00
C ASN A 207 32.05 -28.41 -13.31
N MET A 208 32.37 -27.12 -13.30
CA MET A 208 32.34 -26.26 -14.48
C MET A 208 33.76 -25.91 -14.95
N SER A 209 34.75 -26.72 -14.59
CA SER A 209 36.15 -26.47 -14.94
C SER A 209 36.39 -26.67 -16.43
N GLU A 210 36.80 -25.60 -17.12
CA GLU A 210 37.31 -25.71 -18.50
C GLU A 210 38.77 -26.21 -18.55
N ASP A 211 39.54 -26.05 -17.45
CA ASP A 211 40.93 -26.48 -17.31
C ASP A 211 41.10 -27.43 -16.11
N GLU A 212 41.88 -28.50 -16.28
CA GLU A 212 42.13 -29.55 -15.25
C GLU A 212 42.76 -29.02 -13.95
N ASP A 213 43.39 -27.84 -13.99
CA ASP A 213 44.15 -27.26 -12.87
C ASP A 213 43.31 -26.33 -11.96
N GLU A 214 42.11 -25.92 -12.36
CA GLU A 214 41.21 -25.07 -11.56
C GLU A 214 39.76 -25.62 -11.52
N PRO A 215 39.45 -26.52 -10.56
CA PRO A 215 38.09 -27.05 -10.41
C PRO A 215 37.11 -25.96 -9.91
N ASP A 216 36.20 -25.52 -10.78
CA ASP A 216 35.11 -24.57 -10.43
C ASP A 216 33.83 -25.34 -10.07
N MET A 217 33.81 -25.84 -8.84
CA MET A 217 32.69 -26.61 -8.30
C MET A 217 31.57 -25.68 -7.80
N LYS A 218 30.43 -25.65 -8.50
CA LYS A 218 29.29 -24.80 -8.11
C LYS A 218 28.51 -25.30 -6.88
N CYS A 219 28.65 -26.60 -6.57
CA CYS A 219 27.97 -27.23 -5.44
C CYS A 219 28.92 -27.73 -4.33
N ASP A 220 29.97 -26.95 -4.05
CA ASP A 220 30.81 -27.17 -2.85
C ASP A 220 30.17 -26.65 -1.57
N ASP A 221 29.55 -25.48 -1.64
CA ASP A 221 28.75 -24.89 -0.56
C ASP A 221 27.27 -24.89 -0.94
N MET A 222 26.40 -25.14 0.04
CA MET A 222 24.95 -25.20 -0.17
C MET A 222 24.40 -23.86 -0.68
N MET A 223 24.92 -22.73 -0.21
CA MET A 223 24.49 -21.40 -0.66
C MET A 223 24.91 -21.15 -2.10
N THR A 224 26.14 -21.49 -2.48
CA THR A 224 26.62 -21.35 -3.87
C THR A 224 25.82 -22.23 -4.82
N CYS A 225 25.51 -23.47 -4.41
CA CYS A 225 24.68 -24.40 -5.18
C CYS A 225 23.26 -23.84 -5.38
N TYR A 226 22.66 -23.28 -4.33
CA TYR A 226 21.32 -22.68 -4.37
C TYR A 226 21.29 -21.43 -5.26
N LEU A 227 22.25 -20.54 -5.10
CA LEU A 227 22.38 -19.35 -5.92
C LEU A 227 22.58 -19.70 -7.40
N PHE A 228 23.34 -20.76 -7.70
CA PHE A 228 23.49 -21.27 -9.06
C PHE A 228 22.16 -21.73 -9.65
N HIS A 229 21.37 -22.54 -8.93
CA HIS A 229 20.05 -22.99 -9.40
C HIS A 229 19.06 -21.82 -9.58
N MET A 230 19.07 -20.83 -8.69
CA MET A 230 18.17 -19.68 -8.78
C MET A 230 18.59 -18.70 -9.88
N TYR A 231 19.89 -18.49 -10.08
CA TYR A 231 20.42 -17.56 -11.06
C TYR A 231 20.42 -18.17 -12.47
N VAL A 232 21.04 -19.34 -12.64
CA VAL A 232 21.17 -20.01 -13.94
C VAL A 232 19.94 -20.87 -14.24
N GLY A 233 19.56 -21.76 -13.32
CA GLY A 233 18.50 -22.74 -13.56
C GLY A 233 17.14 -22.14 -13.90
N VAL A 234 16.72 -21.06 -13.21
CA VAL A 234 15.43 -20.37 -13.48
C VAL A 234 15.49 -19.47 -14.73
N ARG A 235 16.68 -19.03 -15.13
CA ARG A 235 16.87 -18.14 -16.30
C ARG A 235 17.07 -18.91 -17.60
N ALA A 236 17.72 -20.07 -17.53
CA ALA A 236 17.97 -20.93 -18.67
C ALA A 236 16.63 -21.42 -19.25
N GLY A 237 16.44 -21.22 -20.54
CA GLY A 237 15.17 -21.48 -21.22
C GLY A 237 14.75 -22.96 -21.22
N GLY A 238 15.70 -23.91 -21.16
CA GLY A 238 15.46 -25.35 -21.08
C GLY A 238 15.66 -25.96 -19.68
N GLY A 239 15.90 -25.13 -18.65
CA GLY A 239 16.16 -25.58 -17.29
C GLY A 239 17.65 -25.80 -17.00
N ILE A 240 17.95 -26.48 -15.90
CA ILE A 240 19.33 -26.57 -15.39
C ILE A 240 20.24 -27.54 -16.17
N GLY A 241 19.64 -28.46 -16.94
CA GLY A 241 20.37 -29.42 -17.77
C GLY A 241 21.09 -28.79 -18.97
N ASP A 242 20.75 -27.56 -19.36
CA ASP A 242 21.39 -26.87 -20.50
C ASP A 242 22.80 -26.37 -20.16
N GLU A 243 23.11 -26.19 -18.88
CA GLU A 243 24.33 -25.52 -18.41
C GLU A 243 25.27 -26.47 -17.67
N ILE A 244 24.83 -27.71 -17.42
CA ILE A 244 25.60 -28.75 -16.72
C ILE A 244 26.11 -29.75 -17.75
N GLU A 245 27.25 -30.38 -17.47
CA GLU A 245 27.82 -31.41 -18.31
C GLU A 245 26.84 -32.55 -18.64
N ASP A 246 27.00 -33.12 -19.84
CA ASP A 246 26.16 -34.21 -20.33
C ASP A 246 26.23 -35.44 -19.39
N PRO A 247 25.08 -36.06 -19.04
CA PRO A 247 25.04 -37.19 -18.11
C PRO A 247 25.51 -38.53 -18.73
N ALA A 248 25.95 -38.54 -19.98
CA ALA A 248 26.18 -39.76 -20.76
C ALA A 248 27.36 -40.58 -20.21
N GLY A 249 27.09 -41.84 -19.85
CA GLY A 249 28.13 -42.79 -19.44
C GLY A 249 28.36 -42.90 -17.93
N ASP A 250 27.51 -42.30 -17.10
CA ASP A 250 27.54 -42.45 -15.64
C ASP A 250 26.45 -43.41 -15.11
N GLU A 251 26.68 -44.06 -13.98
CA GLU A 251 25.71 -44.95 -13.31
C GLU A 251 24.40 -44.23 -12.93
N TYR A 252 24.44 -42.90 -12.79
CA TYR A 252 23.31 -42.06 -12.44
C TYR A 252 22.63 -41.34 -13.61
N GLU A 253 22.98 -41.69 -14.87
CA GLU A 253 22.46 -41.04 -16.08
C GLU A 253 20.92 -40.93 -16.09
N LEU A 254 20.23 -42.04 -15.81
CA LEU A 254 18.75 -42.08 -15.79
C LEU A 254 18.17 -41.13 -14.74
N TYR A 255 18.75 -41.10 -13.54
CA TYR A 255 18.28 -40.25 -12.45
C TYR A 255 18.52 -38.77 -12.75
N ARG A 256 19.62 -38.44 -13.42
CA ARG A 256 19.97 -37.09 -13.83
C ARG A 256 19.01 -36.56 -14.90
N VAL A 257 18.69 -37.37 -15.91
CA VAL A 257 17.71 -37.02 -16.95
C VAL A 257 16.32 -36.78 -16.35
N VAL A 258 15.87 -37.63 -15.42
CA VAL A 258 14.58 -37.42 -14.73
C VAL A 258 14.59 -36.14 -13.89
N PHE A 259 15.70 -35.85 -13.22
CA PHE A 259 15.87 -34.61 -12.45
C PHE A 259 15.75 -33.36 -13.34
N ASP A 260 16.45 -33.33 -14.48
CA ASP A 260 16.43 -32.16 -15.38
C ASP A 260 15.06 -31.94 -16.03
N ILE A 261 14.39 -33.02 -16.49
CA ILE A 261 13.04 -32.94 -17.07
C ILE A 261 12.01 -32.46 -16.05
N THR A 262 12.07 -32.98 -14.82
CA THR A 262 11.13 -32.58 -13.76
C THR A 262 11.37 -31.13 -13.34
N PHE A 263 12.63 -30.70 -13.22
CA PHE A 263 12.97 -29.31 -12.96
C PHE A 263 12.42 -28.38 -14.05
N PHE A 264 12.64 -28.70 -15.33
CA PHE A 264 12.11 -27.92 -16.45
C PHE A 264 10.57 -27.82 -16.41
N PHE A 265 9.87 -28.93 -16.21
CA PHE A 265 8.41 -28.93 -16.19
C PHE A 265 7.83 -28.14 -15.00
N PHE A 266 8.33 -28.36 -13.78
CA PHE A 266 7.77 -27.72 -12.60
C PHE A 266 8.18 -26.24 -12.48
N VAL A 267 9.44 -25.91 -12.75
CA VAL A 267 9.99 -24.56 -12.52
C VAL A 267 9.77 -23.66 -13.74
N ILE A 268 10.09 -24.13 -14.94
CA ILE A 268 10.02 -23.31 -16.14
C ILE A 268 8.60 -23.34 -16.71
N VAL A 269 8.03 -24.51 -16.97
CA VAL A 269 6.73 -24.61 -17.66
C VAL A 269 5.58 -24.17 -16.74
N ILE A 270 5.51 -24.64 -15.49
CA ILE A 270 4.39 -24.33 -14.61
C ILE A 270 4.58 -22.97 -13.93
N LEU A 271 5.68 -22.76 -13.20
CA LEU A 271 5.82 -21.57 -12.35
C LEU A 271 6.04 -20.28 -13.15
N LEU A 272 6.81 -20.29 -14.26
CA LEU A 272 6.93 -19.10 -15.11
C LEU A 272 5.64 -18.82 -15.90
N ALA A 273 4.89 -19.85 -16.33
CA ALA A 273 3.60 -19.64 -16.98
C ALA A 273 2.56 -19.02 -16.03
N ILE A 274 2.59 -19.35 -14.73
CA ILE A 274 1.73 -18.70 -13.73
C ILE A 274 2.10 -17.22 -13.60
N ILE A 275 3.40 -16.88 -13.49
CA ILE A 275 3.84 -15.48 -13.41
C ILE A 275 3.44 -14.72 -14.68
N GLN A 276 3.68 -15.29 -15.86
CA GLN A 276 3.32 -14.67 -17.13
C GLN A 276 1.81 -14.60 -17.35
N GLY A 277 1.03 -15.56 -16.84
CA GLY A 277 -0.42 -15.66 -17.00
C GLY A 277 -1.22 -14.75 -16.05
N ILE A 278 -0.70 -14.43 -14.86
CA ILE A 278 -1.35 -13.52 -13.92
C ILE A 278 -1.48 -12.11 -14.52
N HIS A 279 -0.46 -11.62 -15.23
CA HIS A 279 -0.46 -10.28 -15.82
C HIS A 279 -1.61 -10.02 -16.82
N PRO A 280 -1.77 -10.81 -17.90
CA PRO A 280 -2.85 -10.64 -18.87
C PRO A 280 -4.22 -10.94 -18.25
N PHE A 281 -4.31 -11.91 -17.33
CA PHE A 281 -5.57 -12.20 -16.64
C PHE A 281 -6.05 -10.99 -15.81
N THR A 282 -5.15 -10.38 -15.03
CA THR A 282 -5.45 -9.18 -14.23
C THR A 282 -5.84 -8.00 -15.10
N LEU A 283 -5.15 -7.83 -16.23
CA LEU A 283 -5.42 -6.77 -17.19
C LEU A 283 -6.80 -6.95 -17.85
N LEU A 284 -7.15 -8.18 -18.24
CA LEU A 284 -8.48 -8.51 -18.75
C LEU A 284 -9.58 -8.29 -17.71
N GLU A 285 -9.35 -8.66 -16.45
CA GLU A 285 -10.30 -8.40 -15.37
C GLU A 285 -10.54 -6.90 -15.17
N ASN A 286 -9.49 -6.08 -15.20
CA ASN A 286 -9.59 -4.63 -15.10
C ASN A 286 -10.35 -4.00 -16.29
N ILE A 287 -10.12 -4.49 -17.50
CA ILE A 287 -10.88 -4.07 -18.69
C ILE A 287 -12.36 -4.46 -18.54
N ASN A 288 -12.65 -5.69 -18.11
CA ASN A 288 -14.02 -6.17 -17.95
C ASN A 288 -14.78 -5.38 -16.86
N LYS A 289 -14.14 -5.04 -15.74
CA LYS A 289 -14.70 -4.13 -14.72
C LYS A 289 -14.97 -2.72 -15.28
N GLY A 290 -14.13 -2.24 -16.19
CA GLY A 290 -14.36 -0.99 -16.91
C GLY A 290 -15.60 -1.06 -17.79
N LEU A 291 -15.78 -2.16 -18.53
CA LEU A 291 -16.95 -2.39 -19.38
C LEU A 291 -18.23 -2.57 -18.56
N SER A 292 -18.22 -3.34 -17.46
CA SER A 292 -19.40 -3.52 -16.61
C SER A 292 -19.85 -2.22 -15.94
N ASN A 293 -18.91 -1.36 -15.55
CA ASN A 293 -19.24 -0.03 -15.04
C ASN A 293 -19.81 0.89 -16.14
N SER A 294 -19.42 0.69 -17.40
CA SER A 294 -20.02 1.40 -18.53
C SER A 294 -21.41 0.88 -18.89
N GLU A 295 -21.69 -0.41 -18.71
CA GLU A 295 -23.02 -0.99 -18.96
C GLU A 295 -24.03 -0.65 -17.85
N ASN A 296 -23.56 -0.34 -16.64
CA ASN A 296 -24.38 0.12 -15.52
C ASN A 296 -24.74 1.61 -15.55
N PHE A 297 -24.25 2.39 -16.53
CA PHE A 297 -24.89 3.66 -16.86
C PHE A 297 -26.24 3.36 -17.51
N PRO A 298 -27.38 3.84 -16.97
CA PRO A 298 -28.64 3.68 -17.66
C PRO A 298 -28.47 4.26 -19.06
N LYS A 299 -28.82 3.49 -20.09
CA LYS A 299 -28.93 3.99 -21.46
C LYS A 299 -29.72 5.27 -21.39
N VAL A 300 -29.02 6.40 -21.51
CA VAL A 300 -29.64 7.69 -21.58
C VAL A 300 -30.51 7.65 -22.83
N SER A 301 -31.82 7.49 -22.63
CA SER A 301 -32.79 7.70 -23.70
C SER A 301 -32.52 9.09 -24.27
N HIS A 302 -32.56 9.22 -25.59
CA HIS A 302 -32.26 10.42 -26.36
C HIS A 302 -32.88 11.74 -25.85
N GLY A 303 -33.82 11.73 -24.89
CA GLY A 303 -34.38 12.92 -24.25
C GLY A 303 -33.56 13.58 -23.11
N PHE A 304 -32.50 12.96 -22.57
CA PHE A 304 -31.68 13.63 -21.52
C PHE A 304 -30.62 14.57 -22.12
N GLN A 305 -30.32 14.42 -23.41
CA GLN A 305 -29.42 15.34 -24.11
C GLN A 305 -30.12 16.66 -24.43
N ASP A 306 -31.45 16.62 -24.60
CA ASP A 306 -32.28 17.81 -24.81
C ASP A 306 -32.45 18.62 -23.50
N SER A 307 -32.58 17.97 -22.34
CA SER A 307 -32.73 18.68 -21.05
C SER A 307 -31.49 19.45 -20.61
N MET A 308 -30.28 19.08 -21.06
CA MET A 308 -29.06 19.85 -20.76
C MET A 308 -28.88 21.10 -21.63
N LEU A 309 -29.65 21.24 -22.72
CA LEU A 309 -29.63 22.42 -23.58
C LEU A 309 -30.70 23.44 -23.18
N GLU A 310 -31.85 23.00 -22.66
CA GLU A 310 -32.92 23.90 -22.18
C GLU A 310 -32.59 24.64 -20.87
N ASP A 311 -31.73 24.09 -20.00
CA ASP A 311 -31.29 24.76 -18.77
C ASP A 311 -30.20 25.84 -19.00
N SER A 312 -29.83 26.11 -20.26
CA SER A 312 -28.81 27.09 -20.64
C SER A 312 -29.33 28.34 -21.36
N GLN A 313 -30.65 28.56 -21.37
CA GLN A 313 -31.30 29.80 -21.82
C GLN A 313 -31.92 30.60 -20.67
#